data_AF-A0A0L0C521-F1
#
_entry.id   AF-A0A0L0C521-F1
#
_cell.length_a   1.000
_cell.length_b   1.000
_cell.length_c   1.000
_cell.angle_alpha   90.00
_cell.angle_beta   90.00
_cell.angle_gamma   90.00
#
_symmetry.space_group_name_H-M   'P 1'
#
loop_
_entity.id
_entity.type
_entity.pdbx_description
1 polymer ?
#
loop_
_entity_poly.entity_id
_entity_poly.type
_entity_poly.pdbx_seq_one_letter_code
_entity_poly.pdbx_strand_id
1 'polypeptide(L)'
;MDSMTKRKINLLQNQAFISGIYLDPRFNFNRSPFLTEEHKKSAVECVLKTLAIIKGLTGQLEETEDTLTTNSAPTPKEQFSKLEAKMNLLIQQSPPTEEYQNNGS
;
A
#
# COMPACT_ATOMS: atom_id res chain seq x y z
N MET A 1 18.76 13.34 23.72
CA MET A 1 18.57 12.83 22.35
C MET A 1 17.56 13.74 21.69
N ASP A 2 17.94 14.40 20.59
CA ASP A 2 17.11 15.45 19.99
C ASP A 2 15.82 14.89 19.38
N SER A 3 14.75 15.70 19.42
CA SER A 3 13.42 15.34 18.88
C SER A 3 13.49 14.87 17.43
N MET A 4 14.35 15.50 16.62
CA MET A 4 14.59 15.13 15.22
C MET A 4 15.26 13.76 15.07
N THR A 5 16.18 13.42 15.96
CA THR A 5 16.84 12.10 15.95
C THR A 5 15.84 11.00 16.27
N LYS A 6 14.97 11.20 17.27
CA LYS A 6 13.90 10.26 17.61
C LYS A 6 12.91 10.09 16.45
N ARG A 7 12.51 11.19 15.81
CA ARG A 7 11.63 11.16 14.63
C ARG A 7 12.27 10.36 13.48
N LYS A 8 13.55 10.59 13.18
CA LYS A 8 14.27 9.85 12.15
C LYS A 8 14.29 8.35 12.44
N ILE A 9 14.61 7.95 13.67
CA ILE A 9 14.64 6.54 14.07
C ILE A 9 13.27 5.90 13.87
N ASN A 10 12.20 6.55 14.34
CA ASN A 10 10.84 6.02 14.20
C ASN A 10 10.41 5.87 12.73
N LEU A 11 10.79 6.82 11.87
CA LEU A 11 10.48 6.75 10.44
C LEU A 11 11.26 5.60 9.75
N LEU A 12 12.52 5.42 10.11
CA LEU A 12 13.35 4.33 9.59
C LEU A 12 13.01 2.95 10.18
N GLN A 13 12.08 2.86 11.13
CA GLN A 13 11.50 1.60 11.57
C GLN A 13 10.25 1.21 10.76
N ASN A 14 9.67 2.16 10.00
CA ASN A 14 8.49 1.92 9.20
C ASN A 14 8.87 1.41 7.80
N GLN A 15 8.48 0.17 7.51
CA GLN A 15 8.81 -0.50 6.25
C GLN A 15 8.19 0.17 5.02
N ALA A 16 6.96 0.68 5.12
CA ALA A 16 6.32 1.39 4.01
C ALA A 16 7.07 2.71 3.70
N PHE A 17 7.51 3.41 4.74
CA PHE A 17 8.29 4.64 4.58
C PHE A 17 9.65 4.38 3.92
N ILE A 18 10.40 3.38 4.40
CA ILE A 18 11.68 2.97 3.80
C ILE A 18 11.50 2.58 2.33
N SER A 19 10.47 1.79 2.03
CA SER A 19 10.18 1.33 0.67
C SER A 19 9.82 2.49 -0.26
N GLY A 20 9.01 3.44 0.21
CA GLY A 20 8.68 4.65 -0.55
C GLY A 20 9.91 5.51 -0.86
N ILE A 21 10.81 5.69 0.10
CA ILE A 21 12.07 6.42 -0.11
C ILE A 21 13.02 5.68 -1.04
N TYR A 22 13.08 4.34 -0.94
CA TYR A 22 13.92 3.52 -1.79
C TYR A 22 13.57 3.64 -3.29
N LEU A 23 12.32 3.95 -3.63
CA LEU A 23 11.93 4.19 -5.02
C LEU A 23 12.49 5.50 -5.59
N ASP A 24 12.91 6.44 -4.74
CA ASP A 24 13.55 7.68 -5.18
C ASP A 24 15.05 7.44 -5.44
N PRO A 25 15.52 7.63 -6.69
CA PRO A 25 16.91 7.36 -7.08
C PRO A 25 17.95 8.10 -6.25
N ARG A 26 17.60 9.28 -5.70
CA ARG A 26 18.51 10.07 -4.87
C ARG A 26 18.89 9.34 -3.59
N PHE A 27 18.01 8.47 -3.10
CA PHE A 27 18.20 7.71 -1.88
C PHE A 27 18.65 6.26 -2.14
N ASN A 28 18.36 5.72 -3.32
CA ASN A 28 18.75 4.37 -3.74
C ASN A 28 20.07 4.29 -4.54
N PHE A 29 20.76 5.41 -4.74
CA PHE A 29 22.08 5.35 -5.37
C PHE A 29 23.08 4.56 -4.51
N ASN A 30 23.95 3.75 -5.13
CA ASN A 30 24.90 2.82 -4.48
C ASN A 30 25.86 3.44 -3.43
N ARG A 31 25.86 4.77 -3.26
CA ARG A 31 26.67 5.50 -2.27
C ARG A 31 25.87 6.42 -1.36
N SER A 32 24.54 6.37 -1.40
CA SER A 32 23.69 7.16 -0.51
C SER A 32 23.90 6.70 0.94
N PRO A 33 24.33 7.58 1.87
CA PRO A 33 24.48 7.24 3.28
C PRO A 33 23.13 7.20 4.03
N PHE A 34 22.02 7.44 3.33
CA PHE A 34 20.71 7.62 3.96
C PHE A 34 20.06 6.28 4.34
N LEU A 35 20.22 5.25 3.49
CA LEU A 35 19.70 3.90 3.72
C LEU A 35 20.86 2.93 3.87
N THR A 36 20.81 2.10 4.92
CA THR A 36 21.72 0.96 5.08
C THR A 36 21.36 -0.13 4.06
N GLU A 37 22.28 -1.06 3.82
CA GLU A 37 22.01 -2.21 2.95
C GLU A 37 20.83 -3.07 3.45
N GLU A 38 20.64 -3.15 4.77
CA GLU A 38 19.49 -3.83 5.37
C GLU A 38 18.16 -3.12 5.04
N HIS A 39 18.13 -1.78 5.13
CA HIS A 39 16.96 -1.01 4.72
C HIS A 39 16.65 -1.19 3.23
N LYS A 40 17.68 -1.21 2.37
CA LYS A 40 17.52 -1.44 0.93
C LYS A 40 16.95 -2.83 0.65
N LYS A 41 17.49 -3.87 1.28
CA LYS A 41 16.99 -5.24 1.14
C LYS A 41 15.52 -5.35 1.55
N SER A 42 15.16 -4.75 2.69
CA SER A 42 13.79 -4.76 3.19
C SER A 42 12.83 -3.98 2.29
N ALA A 43 13.29 -2.85 1.72
CA ALA A 43 12.54 -2.08 0.74
C ALA A 43 12.23 -2.88 -0.53
N VAL A 44 13.23 -3.56 -1.10
CA VAL A 44 13.06 -4.38 -2.31
C VAL A 44 12.04 -5.49 -2.07
N GLU A 45 12.12 -6.18 -0.93
CA GLU A 45 11.17 -7.22 -0.56
C GLU A 45 9.74 -6.67 -0.47
N CYS A 46 9.56 -5.50 0.14
CA CYS A 46 8.26 -4.84 0.24
C CYS A 46 7.72 -4.47 -1.15
N VAL A 47 8.55 -3.88 -2.02
CA VAL A 47 8.17 -3.52 -3.40
C VAL A 47 7.74 -4.76 -4.20
N LEU A 48 8.47 -5.88 -4.08
CA LEU A 48 8.13 -7.14 -4.75
C LEU A 48 6.80 -7.70 -4.24
N LYS A 49 6.55 -7.67 -2.92
CA LYS A 49 5.27 -8.08 -2.34
C LYS A 49 4.12 -7.20 -2.84
N THR A 50 4.31 -5.89 -2.86
CA THR A 50 3.32 -4.94 -3.39
C THR A 50 3.03 -5.22 -4.86
N LEU A 51 4.05 -5.49 -5.66
CA LEU A 51 3.89 -5.86 -7.07
C LEU A 51 3.09 -7.17 -7.24
N ALA A 52 3.37 -8.19 -6.43
CA ALA A 52 2.60 -9.43 -6.43
C ALA A 52 1.12 -9.21 -6.08
N ILE A 53 0.84 -8.37 -5.08
CA ILE A 53 -0.53 -7.98 -4.72
C ILE A 53 -1.21 -7.25 -5.87
N ILE A 54 -0.54 -6.26 -6.47
CA ILE A 54 -1.07 -5.50 -7.62
C ILE A 54 -1.41 -6.46 -8.77
N LYS A 55 -0.50 -7.38 -9.13
CA LYS A 55 -0.74 -8.39 -10.16
C LYS A 55 -1.99 -9.23 -9.89
N GLY A 56 -2.16 -9.68 -8.63
CA GLY A 56 -3.35 -10.41 -8.21
C GLY A 56 -4.64 -9.60 -8.33
N LEU A 57 -4.58 -8.29 -8.06
CA LEU A 57 -5.73 -7.38 -8.17
C LEU A 57 -6.06 -7.00 -9.62
N THR A 58 -5.05 -6.85 -10.48
CA THR A 58 -5.25 -6.46 -11.89
C THR A 58 -5.60 -7.65 -12.79
N GLY A 59 -5.70 -8.86 -12.25
CA GLY A 59 -5.93 -10.07 -13.03
C GLY A 59 -4.77 -10.42 -13.98
N GLN A 60 -3.63 -9.75 -13.84
CA GLN A 60 -2.40 -10.10 -14.55
C GLN A 60 -1.56 -11.01 -13.67
N LEU A 61 -2.13 -12.19 -13.40
CA LEU A 61 -1.33 -13.32 -12.99
C LEU A 61 -0.59 -13.76 -14.25
N GLU A 62 0.62 -13.26 -14.47
CA GLU A 62 1.49 -13.94 -15.42
C GLU A 62 1.80 -15.30 -14.80
N GLU A 63 1.12 -16.30 -15.35
CA GLU A 63 1.53 -17.69 -15.30
C GLU A 63 3.03 -17.70 -15.56
N THR A 64 3.79 -18.11 -14.54
CA THR A 64 5.15 -18.58 -14.75
C THR A 64 5.04 -19.64 -15.84
N GLU A 65 5.58 -19.36 -17.02
CA GLU A 65 5.51 -20.25 -18.17
C GLU A 65 6.02 -21.64 -17.78
N ASP A 66 5.11 -22.57 -17.61
CA ASP A 66 5.30 -23.98 -17.88
C ASP A 66 4.05 -24.46 -18.65
N THR A 67 4.16 -24.33 -19.96
CA THR A 67 3.64 -25.20 -21.03
C THR A 67 2.28 -25.91 -20.84
N LEU A 68 1.37 -25.60 -21.78
CA LEU A 68 0.23 -26.40 -22.28
C LEU A 68 -1.01 -26.61 -21.38
N THR A 69 -2.10 -25.87 -21.62
CA THR A 69 -3.36 -26.34 -22.25
C THR A 69 -4.60 -25.47 -21.90
N THR A 70 -5.27 -25.01 -22.96
CA THR A 70 -6.74 -24.99 -23.17
C THR A 70 -7.69 -24.44 -22.07
N ASN A 71 -8.26 -23.27 -22.40
CA ASN A 71 -9.62 -22.77 -22.14
C ASN A 71 -10.11 -22.49 -20.70
N SER A 72 -10.32 -21.20 -20.40
CA SER A 72 -11.64 -20.52 -20.24
C SER A 72 -11.55 -19.38 -19.22
N ALA A 73 -11.96 -18.18 -19.65
CA ALA A 73 -11.87 -16.95 -18.86
C ALA A 73 -12.97 -16.86 -17.78
N PRO A 74 -12.65 -16.46 -16.54
CA PRO A 74 -13.62 -15.90 -15.62
C PRO A 74 -13.44 -14.37 -15.47
N THR A 75 -14.54 -13.65 -15.59
CA THR A 75 -14.64 -12.18 -15.53
C THR A 75 -14.30 -11.57 -14.15
N PRO A 76 -13.71 -10.36 -14.05
CA PRO A 76 -13.14 -9.80 -12.81
C PRO A 76 -14.13 -9.15 -11.81
N LYS A 77 -15.44 -9.39 -11.89
CA LYS A 77 -16.44 -8.52 -11.23
C LYS A 77 -16.66 -8.75 -9.72
N GLU A 78 -16.13 -9.82 -9.12
CA GLU A 78 -16.55 -10.20 -7.75
C GLU A 78 -15.68 -9.65 -6.62
N GLN A 79 -14.43 -9.23 -6.85
CA GLN A 79 -13.53 -8.86 -5.74
C GLN A 79 -13.76 -7.43 -5.21
N PHE A 80 -14.14 -6.48 -6.07
CA PHE A 80 -14.43 -5.09 -5.65
C PHE A 80 -15.74 -4.95 -4.88
N SER A 81 -16.69 -5.87 -5.11
CA SER A 81 -18.02 -5.86 -4.50
C SER A 81 -17.97 -5.92 -2.96
N LYS A 82 -17.01 -6.65 -2.38
CA LYS A 82 -16.92 -6.80 -0.91
C LYS A 82 -16.46 -5.51 -0.20
N LEU A 83 -15.62 -4.70 -0.83
CA LEU A 83 -15.14 -3.44 -0.24
C LEU A 83 -16.23 -2.37 -0.30
N GLU A 84 -16.90 -2.25 -1.45
CA GLU A 84 -18.03 -1.33 -1.63
C GLU A 84 -19.18 -1.65 -0.68
N ALA A 85 -19.51 -2.93 -0.50
CA ALA A 85 -20.54 -3.37 0.44
C ALA A 85 -20.21 -2.98 1.89
N LYS A 86 -18.94 -3.10 2.32
CA LYS A 86 -18.51 -2.67 3.65
C LYS A 86 -18.56 -1.15 3.82
N MET A 87 -18.15 -0.39 2.81
CA MET A 87 -18.21 1.08 2.84
C MET A 87 -19.65 1.57 3.01
N ASN A 88 -20.59 1.01 2.24
CA ASN A 88 -22.00 1.38 2.31
C ASN A 88 -22.65 1.01 3.65
N LEU A 89 -22.22 -0.10 4.27
CA LEU A 89 -22.70 -0.47 5.61
C LEU A 89 -22.25 0.53 6.68
N LEU A 90 -21.01 1.01 6.63
CA LEU A 90 -20.53 2.05 7.56
C LEU A 90 -21.27 3.37 7.37
N ILE A 91 -21.56 3.75 6.12
CA ILE A 91 -22.31 4.97 5.82
C ILE A 91 -23.74 4.89 6.40
N GLN A 92 -24.40 3.73 6.31
CA GLN A 92 -25.74 3.55 6.88
C GLN A 92 -25.77 3.43 8.41
N GLN A 93 -24.68 2.97 9.03
CA GLN A 93 -24.59 2.83 10.49
C GLN A 93 -24.10 4.10 11.20
N SER A 94 -23.71 5.13 10.44
CA SER A 94 -23.29 6.40 11.00
C SER A 94 -24.51 7.21 11.44
N PRO A 95 -24.59 7.71 12.69
CA PRO A 95 -25.67 8.60 13.09
C PRO A 95 -25.61 9.90 12.27
N PRO A 96 -26.76 10.54 11.97
CA PRO A 96 -26.79 11.81 11.28
C PRO A 96 -25.98 12.83 12.10
N THR A 97 -25.09 13.55 11.43
CA THR A 97 -24.36 14.66 12.03
C THR A 97 -25.40 15.71 12.41
N GLU A 98 -25.61 15.93 13.70
CA GLU A 98 -26.45 17.03 14.18
C GLU A 98 -25.83 18.33 13.66
N GLU A 99 -26.47 18.93 12.66
CA GLU A 99 -26.19 20.31 12.27
C GLU A 99 -26.56 21.20 13.45
N TYR A 100 -25.55 21.74 14.14
CA TYR A 100 -25.77 22.79 15.13
C TYR A 100 -26.39 24.01 14.43
N GLN A 101 -27.72 24.14 14.51
CA GLN A 101 -28.41 25.39 14.22
C GLN A 101 -27.96 26.44 15.25
N ASN A 102 -27.02 27.28 14.83
CA ASN A 102 -26.63 28.49 15.54
C ASN A 102 -27.74 29.55 15.38
N ASN A 103 -28.76 29.47 16.22
CA ASN A 103 -29.78 30.52 16.32
C ASN A 103 -29.28 31.59 17.29
N GLY A 104 -28.57 32.57 16.76
CA GLY A 104 -28.30 33.82 17.44
C GLY A 104 -29.55 34.71 17.45
N SER A 105 -30.00 35.10 18.65
CA SER A 105 -30.58 36.41 18.97
C SER A 105 -30.69 36.55 20.49
#